data_AF-A0A845K3Y7-F1
#
_entry.id   AF-A0A845K3Y7-F1
#
_cell.length_a   1.000
_cell.length_b   1.000
_cell.length_c   1.000
_cell.angle_alpha   90.00
_cell.angle_beta   90.00
_cell.angle_gamma   90.00
#
_symmetry.space_group_name_H-M   'P 1'
#
loop_
_entity.id
_entity.type
_entity.pdbx_description
1 polymer ?
#
loop_
_entity_poly.entity_id
_entity_poly.type
_entity_poly.pdbx_seq_one_letter_code
_entity_poly.pdbx_strand_id
1 'polypeptide(L)'
;MGNLKGLFATSLKAKLILFFLLVGLVPLGVSSYFNNNSFKEIKQINASNLATSASNIANAIEKNLFERYGDVQAFGLNEAIQNVNNWYQGSNAIIVTAMNKLNAMYGIYYVSLLVDLDGKVIAVNTRNDSGNEINTSSFYEQNFRNADWFVKARNLKMGVTHITPLYKDKKIGSIYGDDGLTMGYSSPVYGPYGKAIAVWHNYAKFSLVEDIFLSSYRDLSALHLPQAELTLLDPVGNVILDLDPTYNKGSATKVGHDFEKVLFKFNLAAKVEAAKKAVNGDNGFMYATHARKKIEQAAGYAHVPEDWGMNWSVLVRAPDANVNAPIIASEKNSMIIATVCGILIAFIAWFIAGIIANPISNVTETLGKISEGKLNTNPAPITSQDEIGKLEEYTNTLLTTINSFMRTAKEILDGNTENREFGLAGEFDMASQEMLAQAIANKTAAAEMEFAANAGKANVTTGFTTCDMDLKLVSVNPIAEKIIKSVKQYLPGNVDTNNLVGTCIDDFHKE
;
A
#
# COMPACT_ATOMS: atom_id res chain seq x y z
N MET A 1 -7.03 -8.28 29.99
CA MET A 1 -5.73 -7.95 30.63
C MET A 1 -4.89 -9.15 31.09
N GLY A 2 -5.35 -10.41 30.96
CA GLY A 2 -4.59 -11.60 31.39
C GLY A 2 -3.44 -12.06 30.47
N ASN A 3 -3.46 -11.72 29.17
CA ASN A 3 -2.47 -12.20 28.19
C ASN A 3 -1.16 -11.39 28.12
N LEU A 4 -1.06 -10.27 28.83
CA LEU A 4 0.18 -9.45 28.83
C LEU A 4 1.25 -9.99 29.78
N LYS A 5 0.89 -10.75 30.82
CA LYS A 5 1.87 -11.28 31.80
C LYS A 5 2.80 -12.34 31.20
N GLY A 6 2.34 -13.13 30.23
CA GLY A 6 3.18 -14.11 29.52
C GLY A 6 4.23 -13.48 28.61
N LEU A 7 3.94 -12.30 28.05
CA LEU A 7 4.89 -11.52 27.25
C LEU A 7 6.11 -11.04 28.06
N PHE A 8 5.98 -10.95 29.39
CA PHE A 8 7.06 -10.51 30.27
C PHE A 8 7.97 -11.65 30.75
N ALA A 9 7.58 -12.92 30.55
CA ALA A 9 8.39 -14.10 30.88
C ALA A 9 9.34 -14.55 29.75
N THR A 10 9.37 -13.84 28.62
CA THR A 10 10.23 -14.18 27.48
C THR A 10 11.61 -13.51 27.58
N SER A 11 12.62 -14.10 26.91
CA SER A 11 13.98 -13.54 26.85
C SER A 11 13.99 -12.10 26.30
N LEU A 12 15.00 -11.32 26.69
CA LEU A 12 15.19 -9.94 26.21
C LEU A 12 15.19 -9.87 24.68
N LYS A 13 15.82 -10.86 24.01
CA LYS A 13 15.85 -10.99 22.56
C LYS A 13 14.45 -11.05 21.95
N ALA A 14 13.57 -11.88 22.50
CA ALA A 14 12.21 -12.02 21.99
C ALA A 14 11.40 -10.72 22.13
N LYS A 15 11.56 -10.00 23.25
CA LYS A 15 10.93 -8.70 23.47
C LYS A 15 11.40 -7.67 22.44
N LEU A 16 12.71 -7.56 22.23
CA LEU A 16 13.30 -6.63 21.24
C LEU A 16 12.82 -6.93 19.82
N ILE A 17 12.84 -8.21 19.39
CA ILE A 17 12.32 -8.61 18.07
C ILE A 17 10.86 -8.18 17.92
N LEU A 18 10.01 -8.48 18.92
CA LEU A 18 8.60 -8.12 18.87
C LEU A 18 8.40 -6.60 18.75
N PHE A 19 9.12 -5.79 19.54
CA PHE A 19 9.02 -4.34 19.47
C PHE A 19 9.45 -3.80 18.10
N PHE A 20 10.58 -4.26 17.55
CA PHE A 20 11.04 -3.81 16.23
C PHE A 20 10.09 -4.25 15.11
N LEU A 21 9.55 -5.48 15.18
CA LEU A 21 8.55 -5.93 14.23
C LEU A 21 7.28 -5.09 14.31
N LEU A 22 6.79 -4.76 15.51
CA LEU A 22 5.61 -3.92 15.66
C LEU A 22 5.85 -2.51 15.10
N VAL A 23 6.96 -1.87 15.48
CA VAL A 23 7.29 -0.51 15.03
C VAL A 23 7.56 -0.45 13.52
N GLY A 24 8.11 -1.50 12.92
CA GLY A 24 8.37 -1.55 11.47
C GLY A 24 7.16 -2.00 10.65
N LEU A 25 6.50 -3.10 11.02
CA LEU A 25 5.44 -3.72 10.22
C LEU A 25 4.10 -3.02 10.36
N VAL A 26 3.78 -2.41 11.51
CA VAL A 26 2.48 -1.72 11.67
C VAL A 26 2.37 -0.50 10.75
N PRO A 27 3.32 0.45 10.73
CA PRO A 27 3.26 1.57 9.78
C PRO A 27 3.31 1.11 8.31
N LEU A 28 4.09 0.06 8.01
CA LEU A 28 4.14 -0.52 6.68
C LEU A 28 2.79 -1.10 6.25
N GLY A 29 2.11 -1.83 7.13
CA GLY A 29 0.78 -2.37 6.90
C GLY A 29 -0.28 -1.29 6.73
N VAL A 30 -0.23 -0.24 7.56
CA VAL A 30 -1.13 0.93 7.44
C VAL A 30 -0.90 1.65 6.11
N SER A 31 0.35 1.91 5.73
CA SER A 31 0.69 2.54 4.44
C SER A 31 0.24 1.68 3.25
N SER A 32 0.45 0.36 3.32
CA SER A 32 -0.01 -0.57 2.30
C SER A 32 -1.55 -0.58 2.18
N TYR A 33 -2.28 -0.52 3.30
CA TYR A 33 -3.73 -0.42 3.31
C TYR A 33 -4.22 0.86 2.62
N PHE A 34 -3.65 2.03 2.97
CA PHE A 34 -4.02 3.30 2.35
C PHE A 34 -3.70 3.31 0.85
N ASN A 35 -2.52 2.83 0.44
CA ASN A 35 -2.15 2.75 -0.98
C ASN A 35 -3.12 1.86 -1.77
N ASN A 36 -3.50 0.71 -1.23
CA ASN A 36 -4.46 -0.19 -1.88
C ASN A 36 -5.84 0.46 -2.02
N ASN A 37 -6.30 1.22 -1.01
CA ASN A 37 -7.54 1.97 -1.11
C ASN A 37 -7.46 3.06 -2.18
N SER A 38 -6.36 3.82 -2.23
CA SER A 38 -6.13 4.82 -3.28
C SER A 38 -6.11 4.21 -4.68
N PHE A 39 -5.49 3.04 -4.87
CA PHE A 39 -5.52 2.35 -6.17
C PHE A 39 -6.94 1.92 -6.57
N LYS A 40 -7.77 1.48 -5.62
CA LYS A 40 -9.18 1.17 -5.91
C LYS A 40 -9.96 2.42 -6.33
N GLU A 41 -9.77 3.55 -5.64
CA GLU A 41 -10.40 4.82 -6.00
C GLU A 41 -9.98 5.30 -7.38
N ILE A 42 -8.69 5.24 -7.71
CA ILE A 42 -8.19 5.62 -9.04
C ILE A 42 -8.77 4.72 -10.14
N LYS A 43 -8.91 3.40 -9.89
CA LYS A 43 -9.60 2.49 -10.83
C LYS A 43 -11.05 2.95 -11.07
N GLN A 44 -11.80 3.32 -10.03
CA GLN A 44 -13.15 3.86 -10.19
C GLN A 44 -13.16 5.17 -10.99
N ILE A 45 -12.20 6.08 -10.78
CA ILE A 45 -12.06 7.33 -11.55
C ILE A 45 -11.82 7.02 -13.04
N ASN A 46 -10.92 6.08 -13.35
CA ASN A 46 -10.65 5.69 -14.73
C ASN A 46 -11.88 5.08 -15.42
N ALA A 47 -12.67 4.26 -14.72
CA ALA A 47 -13.94 3.77 -15.23
C ALA A 47 -14.99 4.89 -15.41
N SER A 48 -15.02 5.86 -14.48
CA SER A 48 -15.88 7.05 -14.59
C SER A 48 -15.52 7.92 -15.79
N ASN A 49 -14.25 7.99 -16.19
CA ASN A 49 -13.84 8.72 -17.40
C ASN A 49 -14.48 8.12 -18.66
N LEU A 50 -14.67 6.80 -18.72
CA LEU A 50 -15.41 6.16 -19.82
C LEU A 50 -16.89 6.53 -19.80
N ALA A 51 -17.49 6.72 -18.62
CA ALA A 51 -18.87 7.22 -18.52
C ALA A 51 -18.97 8.64 -19.05
N THR A 52 -18.01 9.50 -18.69
CA THR A 52 -17.90 10.86 -19.25
C THR A 52 -17.79 10.82 -20.78
N SER A 53 -16.98 9.91 -21.35
CA SER A 53 -16.92 9.71 -22.81
C SER A 53 -18.26 9.29 -23.39
N ALA A 54 -18.98 8.35 -22.76
CA ALA A 54 -20.31 7.92 -23.19
C ALA A 54 -21.32 9.08 -23.17
N SER A 55 -21.33 9.89 -22.10
CA SER A 55 -22.18 11.08 -21.99
C SER A 55 -21.83 12.14 -23.03
N ASN A 56 -20.55 12.35 -23.32
CA ASN A 56 -20.14 13.30 -24.36
C ASN A 56 -20.60 12.87 -25.75
N ILE A 57 -20.52 11.58 -26.06
CA ILE A 57 -21.06 11.01 -27.30
C ILE A 57 -22.58 11.19 -27.34
N ALA A 58 -23.29 10.84 -26.26
CA ALA A 58 -24.75 10.99 -26.16
C ALA A 58 -25.19 12.44 -26.41
N ASN A 59 -24.52 13.40 -25.76
CA ASN A 59 -24.78 14.83 -25.95
C ASN A 59 -24.47 15.31 -27.38
N ALA A 60 -23.41 14.78 -28.01
CA ALA A 60 -23.06 15.12 -29.39
C ALA A 60 -24.11 14.60 -30.37
N ILE A 61 -24.60 13.38 -30.16
CA ILE A 61 -25.70 12.78 -30.94
C ILE A 61 -26.94 13.66 -30.79
N GLU A 62 -27.36 13.97 -29.57
CA GLU A 62 -28.55 14.77 -29.30
C GLU A 62 -28.51 16.13 -30.03
N LYS A 63 -27.40 16.87 -29.89
CA LYS A 63 -27.22 18.18 -30.54
C LYS A 63 -27.27 18.08 -32.06
N ASN A 64 -26.54 17.13 -32.65
CA ASN A 64 -26.48 16.98 -34.11
C ASN A 64 -27.83 16.58 -34.71
N LEU A 65 -28.63 15.81 -33.97
CA LEU A 65 -29.94 15.35 -34.44
C LEU A 65 -31.03 16.41 -34.19
N PHE A 66 -30.93 17.19 -33.12
CA PHE A 66 -31.78 18.36 -32.89
C PHE A 66 -31.67 19.38 -34.02
N GLU A 67 -30.48 19.63 -34.56
CA GLU A 67 -30.35 20.52 -35.72
C GLU A 67 -31.18 20.05 -36.92
N ARG A 68 -31.23 18.74 -37.17
CA ARG A 68 -32.01 18.15 -38.28
C ARG A 68 -33.51 18.29 -38.06
N TYR A 69 -33.93 18.26 -36.81
CA TYR A 69 -35.31 18.50 -36.42
C TYR A 69 -35.78 19.87 -36.95
N GLY A 70 -34.95 20.90 -36.83
CA GLY A 70 -35.21 22.25 -37.34
C GLY A 70 -35.04 22.39 -38.85
N ASP A 71 -34.07 21.69 -39.46
CA ASP A 71 -33.76 21.82 -40.90
C ASP A 71 -34.97 21.57 -41.79
N VAL A 72 -35.69 20.46 -41.59
CA VAL A 72 -36.85 20.11 -42.44
C VAL A 72 -37.99 21.14 -42.33
N GLN A 73 -38.10 21.81 -41.20
CA GLN A 73 -39.09 22.88 -41.00
C GLN A 73 -38.66 24.14 -41.76
N ALA A 74 -37.38 24.52 -41.64
CA ALA A 74 -36.81 25.66 -42.33
C ALA A 74 -36.83 25.47 -43.86
N PHE A 75 -36.58 24.25 -44.34
CA PHE A 75 -36.63 23.93 -45.77
C PHE A 75 -38.04 24.13 -46.33
N GLY A 76 -39.07 23.75 -45.58
CA GLY A 76 -40.46 24.03 -45.93
C GLY A 76 -40.77 25.51 -46.15
N LEU A 77 -40.01 26.45 -45.57
CA LEU A 77 -40.22 27.90 -45.70
C LEU A 77 -39.61 28.50 -46.98
N ASN A 78 -38.86 27.73 -47.77
CA ASN A 78 -38.23 28.24 -48.99
C ASN A 78 -39.28 28.72 -50.00
N GLU A 79 -39.10 29.91 -50.57
CA GLU A 79 -40.04 30.49 -51.54
C GLU A 79 -40.28 29.60 -52.77
N ALA A 80 -39.25 28.88 -53.23
CA ALA A 80 -39.38 27.96 -54.35
C ALA A 80 -40.41 26.85 -54.06
N ILE A 81 -40.45 26.37 -52.81
CA ILE A 81 -41.34 25.31 -52.30
C ILE A 81 -42.74 25.88 -52.04
N GLN A 82 -42.82 27.07 -51.44
CA GLN A 82 -44.07 27.75 -51.07
C GLN A 82 -44.93 28.12 -52.28
N ASN A 83 -44.30 28.40 -53.44
CA ASN A 83 -45.03 28.70 -54.67
C ASN A 83 -45.52 27.42 -55.36
N VAL A 84 -46.80 27.09 -55.16
CA VAL A 84 -47.47 25.89 -55.70
C VAL A 84 -47.43 25.80 -57.24
N ASN A 85 -47.28 26.93 -57.94
CA ASN A 85 -47.14 26.91 -59.41
C ASN A 85 -45.84 26.23 -59.88
N ASN A 86 -44.87 26.09 -58.99
CA ASN A 86 -43.59 25.40 -59.27
C ASN A 86 -43.69 23.88 -59.12
N TRP A 87 -44.83 23.35 -58.67
CA TRP A 87 -45.00 21.92 -58.38
C TRP A 87 -45.15 21.11 -59.67
N TYR A 88 -44.71 19.85 -59.64
CA TYR A 88 -44.87 18.90 -60.75
C TYR A 88 -44.19 19.31 -62.08
N GLN A 89 -43.14 20.14 -62.03
CA GLN A 89 -42.38 20.58 -63.21
C GLN A 89 -41.19 19.66 -63.58
N GLY A 90 -41.07 18.50 -62.92
CA GLY A 90 -40.01 17.53 -63.16
C GLY A 90 -38.61 17.98 -62.70
N SER A 91 -37.57 17.33 -63.22
CA SER A 91 -36.19 17.43 -62.73
C SER A 91 -35.51 18.80 -62.91
N ASN A 92 -36.05 19.68 -63.77
CA ASN A 92 -35.51 21.02 -64.03
C ASN A 92 -36.23 22.13 -63.24
N ALA A 93 -37.13 21.75 -62.32
CA ALA A 93 -37.89 22.70 -61.53
C ALA A 93 -36.98 23.54 -60.61
N ILE A 94 -37.41 24.77 -60.33
CA ILE A 94 -36.72 25.64 -59.36
C ILE A 94 -36.66 25.00 -57.96
N ILE A 95 -37.65 24.18 -57.60
CA ILE A 95 -37.67 23.40 -56.36
C ILE A 95 -36.52 22.39 -56.32
N VAL A 96 -36.29 21.65 -57.41
CA VAL A 96 -35.20 20.67 -57.50
C VAL A 96 -33.84 21.37 -57.42
N THR A 97 -33.71 22.55 -58.02
CA THR A 97 -32.51 23.39 -57.90
C THR A 97 -32.27 23.82 -56.46
N ALA A 98 -33.32 24.26 -55.74
CA ALA A 98 -33.23 24.61 -54.32
C ALA A 98 -32.85 23.40 -53.46
N MET A 99 -33.48 22.24 -53.68
CA MET A 99 -33.17 20.98 -53.00
C MET A 99 -31.69 20.57 -53.20
N ASN A 100 -31.18 20.64 -54.43
CA ASN A 100 -29.77 20.33 -54.71
C ASN A 100 -28.80 21.26 -53.95
N LYS A 101 -29.13 22.56 -53.87
CA LYS A 101 -28.32 23.54 -53.11
C LYS A 101 -28.36 23.27 -51.61
N LEU A 102 -29.54 22.98 -51.05
CA LEU A 102 -29.69 22.62 -49.64
C LEU A 102 -28.91 21.35 -49.31
N ASN A 103 -29.04 20.30 -50.12
CA ASN A 103 -28.32 19.05 -49.89
C ASN A 103 -26.80 19.22 -49.97
N ALA A 104 -26.30 20.04 -50.92
CA ALA A 104 -24.88 20.40 -51.02
C ALA A 104 -24.39 21.23 -49.83
N MET A 105 -25.19 22.17 -49.33
CA MET A 105 -24.82 23.01 -48.19
C MET A 105 -24.69 22.20 -46.90
N TYR A 106 -25.60 21.25 -46.68
CA TYR A 106 -25.65 20.50 -45.44
C TYR A 106 -24.76 19.25 -45.42
N GLY A 107 -24.51 18.60 -46.56
CA GLY A 107 -23.56 17.46 -46.64
C GLY A 107 -24.10 16.10 -46.17
N ILE A 108 -25.22 16.10 -45.45
CA ILE A 108 -25.66 14.97 -44.62
C ILE A 108 -26.97 14.31 -45.08
N TYR A 109 -27.56 14.77 -46.18
CA TYR A 109 -28.80 14.21 -46.72
C TYR A 109 -28.51 13.40 -47.98
N TYR A 110 -29.02 12.17 -48.02
CA TYR A 110 -29.10 11.40 -49.25
C TYR A 110 -30.14 12.04 -50.17
N VAL A 111 -31.41 11.93 -49.77
CA VAL A 111 -32.55 12.35 -50.59
C VAL A 111 -33.44 13.30 -49.81
N SER A 112 -33.93 14.33 -50.49
CA SER A 112 -34.91 15.29 -49.98
C SER A 112 -36.14 15.24 -50.88
N LEU A 113 -37.30 14.94 -50.29
CA LEU A 113 -38.58 14.76 -50.96
C LEU A 113 -39.57 15.83 -50.52
N LEU A 114 -40.32 16.33 -51.50
CA LEU A 114 -41.54 17.09 -51.26
C LEU A 114 -42.72 16.31 -51.81
N VAL A 115 -43.72 16.06 -50.96
CA VAL A 115 -44.88 15.23 -51.27
C VAL A 115 -46.16 15.99 -50.97
N ASP A 116 -47.14 15.97 -51.86
CA ASP A 116 -48.43 16.62 -51.61
C ASP A 116 -49.26 15.86 -50.54
N LEU A 117 -50.39 16.43 -50.13
CA LEU A 117 -51.24 15.83 -49.10
C LEU A 117 -51.91 14.50 -49.53
N ASP A 118 -51.96 14.22 -50.83
CA ASP A 118 -52.44 12.96 -51.40
C ASP A 118 -51.34 11.89 -51.53
N GLY A 119 -50.11 12.22 -51.12
CA GLY A 119 -48.96 11.31 -51.12
C GLY A 119 -48.18 11.30 -52.44
N LYS A 120 -48.51 12.14 -53.41
CA LYS A 120 -47.81 12.20 -54.70
C LYS A 120 -46.55 13.03 -54.58
N VAL A 121 -45.45 12.56 -55.18
CA VAL A 121 -44.16 13.26 -55.15
C VAL A 121 -44.22 14.51 -56.05
N ILE A 122 -44.01 15.67 -55.45
CA ILE A 122 -43.92 16.98 -56.12
C ILE A 122 -42.52 17.17 -56.71
N ALA A 123 -41.49 16.92 -55.90
CA ALA A 123 -40.10 17.12 -56.26
C ALA A 123 -39.16 16.23 -55.43
N VAL A 124 -38.00 15.92 -56.01
CA VAL A 124 -36.89 15.21 -55.37
C VAL A 124 -35.56 15.77 -55.88
N ASN A 125 -34.54 15.85 -55.02
CA ASN A 125 -33.19 16.26 -55.44
C ASN A 125 -32.63 15.31 -56.51
N THR A 126 -31.83 15.83 -57.42
CA THR A 126 -31.20 15.10 -58.54
C THR A 126 -29.68 15.11 -58.45
N ARG A 127 -29.12 15.80 -57.46
CA ARG A 127 -27.69 15.80 -57.14
C ARG A 127 -27.47 15.44 -55.68
N ASN A 128 -26.36 14.77 -55.41
CA ASN A 128 -25.89 14.53 -54.06
C ASN A 128 -25.19 15.77 -53.48
N ASP A 129 -24.70 15.64 -52.25
CA ASP A 129 -23.98 16.69 -51.52
C ASP A 129 -22.66 17.12 -52.15
N SER A 130 -22.02 16.25 -52.93
CA SER A 130 -20.83 16.61 -53.72
C SER A 130 -21.19 17.29 -55.06
N GLY A 131 -22.47 17.47 -55.35
CA GLY A 131 -22.96 18.04 -56.62
C GLY A 131 -23.03 17.03 -57.78
N ASN A 132 -22.70 15.76 -57.55
CA ASN A 132 -22.77 14.71 -58.58
C ASN A 132 -24.24 14.31 -58.83
N GLU A 133 -24.56 13.97 -60.08
CA GLU A 133 -25.91 13.51 -60.43
C GLU A 133 -26.24 12.16 -59.80
N ILE A 134 -27.48 12.02 -59.34
CA ILE A 134 -28.03 10.79 -58.77
C ILE A 134 -29.37 10.46 -59.42
N ASN A 135 -29.67 9.16 -59.57
CA ASN A 135 -30.91 8.75 -60.20
C ASN A 135 -32.05 8.63 -59.17
N THR A 136 -32.81 9.71 -59.00
CA THR A 136 -34.00 9.77 -58.12
C THR A 136 -35.32 9.73 -58.89
N SER A 137 -35.30 9.53 -60.21
CA SER A 137 -36.50 9.56 -61.06
C SER A 137 -37.59 8.56 -60.61
N SER A 138 -37.19 7.38 -60.14
CA SER A 138 -38.11 6.35 -59.62
C SER A 138 -38.92 6.77 -58.37
N PHE A 139 -38.61 7.92 -57.75
CA PHE A 139 -39.47 8.47 -56.69
C PHE A 139 -40.79 9.01 -57.24
N TYR A 140 -40.83 9.56 -58.45
CA TYR A 140 -42.06 10.08 -59.06
C TYR A 140 -43.09 9.00 -59.40
N GLU A 141 -42.67 7.73 -59.48
CA GLU A 141 -43.55 6.57 -59.69
C GLU A 141 -44.23 6.09 -58.39
N GLN A 142 -43.79 6.60 -57.23
CA GLN A 142 -44.31 6.20 -55.92
C GLN A 142 -45.39 7.13 -55.41
N ASN A 143 -46.24 6.59 -54.53
CA ASN A 143 -47.16 7.35 -53.72
C ASN A 143 -46.97 7.00 -52.23
N PHE A 144 -46.74 8.02 -51.42
CA PHE A 144 -46.41 7.91 -50.00
C PHE A 144 -47.61 8.10 -49.06
N ARG A 145 -48.85 8.15 -49.58
CA ARG A 145 -50.08 8.38 -48.77
C ARG A 145 -50.19 7.47 -47.56
N ASN A 146 -49.70 6.24 -47.70
CA ASN A 146 -49.74 5.18 -46.67
C ASN A 146 -48.38 4.90 -46.03
N ALA A 147 -47.33 5.65 -46.39
CA ALA A 147 -46.02 5.49 -45.75
C ALA A 147 -46.10 5.96 -44.29
N ASP A 148 -45.53 5.18 -43.37
CA ASP A 148 -45.62 5.44 -41.93
C ASP A 148 -45.15 6.85 -41.57
N TRP A 149 -43.99 7.27 -42.09
CA TRP A 149 -43.45 8.61 -41.87
C TRP A 149 -44.38 9.71 -42.38
N PHE A 150 -45.08 9.49 -43.49
CA PHE A 150 -45.97 10.48 -44.11
C PHE A 150 -47.26 10.61 -43.31
N VAL A 151 -47.86 9.48 -42.92
CA VAL A 151 -49.06 9.43 -42.09
C VAL A 151 -48.81 10.10 -40.74
N LYS A 152 -47.66 9.83 -40.12
CA LYS A 152 -47.27 10.44 -38.84
C LYS A 152 -46.93 11.92 -38.98
N ALA A 153 -46.29 12.33 -40.08
CA ALA A 153 -45.88 13.72 -40.27
C ALA A 153 -47.02 14.65 -40.71
N ARG A 154 -47.87 14.26 -41.66
CA ARG A 154 -48.78 15.16 -42.39
C ARG A 154 -49.71 16.02 -41.53
N ASN A 155 -50.01 15.57 -40.32
CA ASN A 155 -50.93 16.22 -39.38
C ASN A 155 -50.23 16.83 -38.16
N LEU A 156 -48.89 16.83 -38.13
CA LEU A 156 -48.13 17.45 -37.06
C LEU A 156 -48.33 18.95 -37.03
N LYS A 157 -48.31 19.56 -35.84
CA LYS A 157 -48.37 21.02 -35.67
C LYS A 157 -47.10 21.69 -36.20
N MET A 158 -47.21 22.98 -36.54
CA MET A 158 -46.05 23.80 -36.87
C MET A 158 -45.05 23.76 -35.71
N GLY A 159 -43.76 23.65 -36.04
CA GLY A 159 -42.70 23.45 -35.05
C GLY A 159 -42.41 21.99 -34.70
N VAL A 160 -43.18 21.02 -35.24
CA VAL A 160 -43.02 19.60 -34.93
C VAL A 160 -42.49 18.82 -36.14
N THR A 161 -41.49 17.98 -35.89
CA THR A 161 -40.88 17.07 -36.88
C THR A 161 -41.06 15.64 -36.42
N HIS A 162 -41.52 14.78 -37.32
CA HIS A 162 -41.50 13.34 -37.11
C HIS A 162 -40.12 12.77 -37.47
N ILE A 163 -39.57 11.94 -36.60
CA ILE A 163 -38.31 11.23 -36.83
C ILE A 163 -38.61 9.76 -37.07
N THR A 164 -38.16 9.24 -38.21
CA THR A 164 -38.13 7.80 -38.48
C THR A 164 -36.82 7.25 -37.91
N PRO A 165 -36.88 6.27 -36.98
CA PRO A 165 -35.69 5.63 -36.40
C PRO A 165 -34.77 5.04 -37.48
N LEU A 166 -33.51 4.78 -37.15
CA LEU A 166 -32.53 4.21 -38.07
C LEU A 166 -33.02 2.91 -38.72
N TYR A 167 -32.90 2.81 -40.03
CA TYR A 167 -33.21 1.61 -40.80
C TYR A 167 -32.32 1.51 -42.05
N LYS A 168 -32.36 0.33 -42.66
CA LYS A 168 -31.70 0.07 -43.94
C LYS A 168 -32.68 0.27 -45.08
N ASP A 169 -32.48 1.31 -45.88
CA ASP A 169 -33.30 1.58 -47.06
C ASP A 169 -32.64 1.02 -48.34
N LYS A 170 -33.31 0.04 -48.96
CA LYS A 170 -32.81 -0.63 -50.17
C LYS A 170 -32.69 0.33 -51.36
N LYS A 171 -33.60 1.30 -51.50
CA LYS A 171 -33.61 2.25 -52.61
C LYS A 171 -32.47 3.25 -52.45
N ILE A 172 -32.27 3.79 -51.25
CA ILE A 172 -31.14 4.69 -50.96
C ILE A 172 -29.81 3.98 -51.21
N GLY A 173 -29.63 2.78 -50.65
CA GLY A 173 -28.41 1.99 -50.89
C GLY A 173 -28.15 1.70 -52.37
N SER A 174 -29.21 1.48 -53.16
CA SER A 174 -29.08 1.28 -54.62
C SER A 174 -28.69 2.57 -55.37
N ILE A 175 -29.12 3.74 -54.90
CA ILE A 175 -28.80 5.03 -55.52
C ILE A 175 -27.36 5.45 -55.21
N TYR A 176 -26.90 5.20 -53.99
CA TYR A 176 -25.60 5.66 -53.49
C TYR A 176 -24.50 4.60 -53.56
N GLY A 177 -24.84 3.34 -53.81
CA GLY A 177 -23.88 2.25 -53.85
C GLY A 177 -23.30 1.89 -52.47
N ASP A 178 -24.04 2.18 -51.40
CA ASP A 178 -23.67 1.89 -50.01
C ASP A 178 -24.74 1.04 -49.30
N ASP A 179 -24.62 0.89 -47.99
CA ASP A 179 -25.54 0.08 -47.20
C ASP A 179 -26.95 0.68 -47.09
N GLY A 180 -27.16 1.97 -47.41
CA GLY A 180 -28.46 2.63 -47.30
C GLY A 180 -28.92 2.86 -45.86
N LEU A 181 -28.00 2.97 -44.90
CA LEU A 181 -28.33 3.28 -43.51
C LEU A 181 -28.79 4.73 -43.39
N THR A 182 -30.05 4.92 -43.04
CA THR A 182 -30.68 6.24 -43.04
C THR A 182 -31.67 6.43 -41.90
N MET A 183 -31.87 7.70 -41.55
CA MET A 183 -32.92 8.15 -40.66
C MET A 183 -33.82 9.12 -41.42
N GLY A 184 -35.11 9.10 -41.09
CA GLY A 184 -36.10 9.97 -41.71
C GLY A 184 -36.37 11.20 -40.87
N TYR A 185 -36.44 12.37 -41.48
CA TYR A 185 -36.96 13.59 -40.85
C TYR A 185 -38.09 14.12 -41.70
N SER A 186 -39.28 14.26 -41.12
CA SER A 186 -40.48 14.65 -41.86
C SER A 186 -41.25 15.74 -41.14
N SER A 187 -41.60 16.81 -41.86
CA SER A 187 -42.43 17.88 -41.31
C SER A 187 -43.42 18.41 -42.34
N PRO A 188 -44.65 18.78 -41.93
CA PRO A 188 -45.58 19.47 -42.82
C PRO A 188 -45.02 20.81 -43.30
N VAL A 189 -45.19 21.07 -44.58
CA VAL A 189 -44.97 22.39 -45.16
C VAL A 189 -46.25 23.18 -44.98
N TYR A 190 -46.16 24.26 -44.22
CA TYR A 190 -47.28 25.17 -43.97
C TYR A 190 -47.30 26.29 -45.02
N GLY A 191 -48.43 26.47 -45.67
CA GLY A 191 -48.66 27.59 -46.59
C GLY A 191 -48.93 28.91 -45.87
N PRO A 192 -49.14 30.02 -46.60
CA PRO A 192 -49.27 31.38 -46.05
C PRO A 192 -50.39 31.56 -45.02
N TYR A 193 -51.43 30.71 -45.08
CA TYR A 193 -52.59 30.75 -44.18
C TYR A 193 -52.47 29.77 -42.99
N GLY A 194 -51.28 29.24 -42.72
CA GLY A 194 -51.05 28.32 -41.61
C GLY A 194 -51.69 26.93 -41.76
N LYS A 195 -52.09 26.55 -42.99
CA LYS A 195 -52.54 25.20 -43.32
C LYS A 195 -51.40 24.40 -43.94
N ALA A 196 -51.27 23.13 -43.57
CA ALA A 196 -50.37 22.22 -44.26
C ALA A 196 -50.78 22.10 -45.73
N ILE A 197 -49.82 22.22 -46.64
CA ILE A 197 -50.02 22.11 -48.10
C ILE A 197 -49.23 20.94 -48.70
N ALA A 198 -48.16 20.51 -48.04
CA ALA A 198 -47.32 19.39 -48.44
C ALA A 198 -46.61 18.80 -47.22
N VAL A 199 -45.82 17.76 -47.41
CA VAL A 199 -44.90 17.21 -46.41
C VAL A 199 -43.50 17.18 -47.01
N TRP A 200 -42.54 17.73 -46.27
CA TRP A 200 -41.13 17.62 -46.58
C TRP A 200 -40.55 16.40 -45.86
N HIS A 201 -39.68 15.65 -46.53
CA HIS A 201 -39.00 14.50 -45.95
C HIS A 201 -37.54 14.41 -46.38
N ASN A 202 -36.64 14.26 -45.41
CA ASN A 202 -35.22 14.03 -45.63
C ASN A 202 -34.83 12.60 -45.21
N TYR A 203 -34.04 11.94 -46.06
CA TYR A 203 -33.26 10.76 -45.74
C TYR A 203 -31.86 11.21 -45.29
N ALA A 204 -31.65 11.31 -43.98
CA ALA A 204 -30.35 11.68 -43.40
C ALA A 204 -29.38 10.49 -43.43
N LYS A 205 -28.12 10.76 -43.72
CA LYS A 205 -27.04 9.77 -43.69
C LYS A 205 -26.72 9.40 -42.25
N PHE A 206 -26.65 8.11 -41.94
CA PHE A 206 -26.24 7.67 -40.59
C PHE A 206 -24.75 7.94 -40.31
N SER A 207 -23.94 8.22 -41.35
CA SER A 207 -22.53 8.59 -41.21
C SER A 207 -22.31 9.78 -40.27
N LEU A 208 -23.29 10.69 -40.14
CA LEU A 208 -23.19 11.82 -39.20
C LEU A 208 -23.03 11.34 -37.74
N VAL A 209 -23.68 10.22 -37.37
CA VAL A 209 -23.56 9.61 -36.04
C VAL A 209 -22.28 8.80 -35.98
N GLU A 210 -21.95 8.05 -37.04
CA GLU A 210 -20.71 7.28 -37.11
C GLU A 210 -19.46 8.17 -36.95
N ASP A 211 -19.45 9.38 -37.52
CA ASP A 211 -18.35 10.32 -37.41
C ASP A 211 -18.09 10.78 -35.95
N ILE A 212 -19.15 10.90 -35.14
CA ILE A 212 -19.03 11.18 -33.69
C ILE A 212 -18.31 10.02 -32.98
N PHE A 213 -18.68 8.79 -33.30
CA PHE A 213 -18.05 7.58 -32.75
C PHE A 213 -16.60 7.44 -33.21
N LEU A 214 -16.32 7.68 -34.49
CA LEU A 214 -14.95 7.64 -35.03
C LEU A 214 -14.07 8.71 -34.37
N SER A 215 -14.59 9.92 -34.16
CA SER A 215 -13.85 10.97 -33.45
C SER A 215 -13.57 10.57 -32.00
N SER A 216 -14.59 10.10 -31.28
CA SER A 216 -14.43 9.69 -29.88
C SER A 216 -13.48 8.49 -29.72
N TYR A 217 -13.49 7.56 -30.68
CA TYR A 217 -12.54 6.45 -30.71
C TYR A 217 -11.09 6.91 -30.94
N ARG A 218 -10.86 7.92 -31.81
CA ARG A 218 -9.53 8.52 -31.99
C ARG A 218 -9.04 9.17 -30.71
N ASP A 219 -9.91 9.88 -29.99
CA ASP A 219 -9.57 10.51 -28.71
C ASP A 219 -9.20 9.46 -27.65
N LEU A 220 -9.97 8.38 -27.54
CA LEU A 220 -9.67 7.26 -26.64
C LEU A 220 -8.35 6.56 -27.02
N SER A 221 -8.10 6.39 -28.32
CA SER A 221 -6.85 5.80 -28.81
C SER A 221 -5.64 6.68 -28.45
N ALA A 222 -5.77 8.01 -28.54
CA ALA A 222 -4.74 8.96 -28.11
C ALA A 222 -4.50 8.92 -26.59
N LEU A 223 -5.50 8.52 -25.81
CA LEU A 223 -5.39 8.24 -24.37
C LEU A 223 -4.87 6.83 -24.06
N HIS A 224 -4.21 6.16 -25.01
CA HIS A 224 -3.68 4.80 -24.88
C HIS A 224 -4.74 3.71 -24.67
N LEU A 225 -5.97 3.94 -25.16
CA LEU A 225 -7.06 2.96 -25.15
C LEU A 225 -7.47 2.49 -26.57
N PRO A 226 -6.55 1.97 -27.41
CA PRO A 226 -6.86 1.53 -28.77
C PRO A 226 -7.74 0.25 -28.81
N GLN A 227 -7.99 -0.38 -27.67
CA GLN A 227 -8.90 -1.54 -27.54
C GLN A 227 -10.28 -1.14 -27.01
N ALA A 228 -10.56 0.16 -26.90
CA ALA A 228 -11.89 0.63 -26.55
C ALA A 228 -12.90 0.19 -27.63
N GLU A 229 -14.06 -0.28 -27.18
CA GLU A 229 -15.21 -0.55 -28.03
C GLU A 229 -16.29 0.48 -27.70
N LEU A 230 -16.92 1.00 -28.75
CA LEU A 230 -18.00 1.98 -28.65
C LEU A 230 -19.24 1.39 -29.30
N THR A 231 -20.38 1.48 -28.62
CA THR A 231 -21.62 0.86 -29.07
C THR A 231 -22.79 1.81 -28.91
N LEU A 232 -23.65 1.87 -29.92
CA LEU A 232 -24.95 2.55 -29.85
C LEU A 232 -26.06 1.51 -29.86
N LEU A 233 -27.06 1.69 -29.00
CA LEU A 233 -28.22 0.83 -28.87
C LEU A 233 -29.50 1.59 -29.21
N ASP A 234 -30.45 0.88 -29.81
CA ASP A 234 -31.83 1.33 -29.95
C ASP A 234 -32.58 1.32 -28.58
N PRO A 235 -33.83 1.82 -28.51
CA PRO A 235 -34.60 1.91 -27.27
C PRO A 235 -34.90 0.59 -26.56
N VAL A 236 -34.72 -0.55 -27.23
CA VAL A 236 -34.93 -1.87 -26.62
C VAL A 236 -33.61 -2.61 -26.38
N GLY A 237 -32.48 -2.01 -26.72
CA GLY A 237 -31.14 -2.53 -26.48
C GLY A 237 -30.52 -3.32 -27.64
N ASN A 238 -31.10 -3.29 -28.85
CA ASN A 238 -30.44 -3.86 -30.02
C ASN A 238 -29.29 -2.96 -30.47
N VAL A 239 -28.19 -3.59 -30.87
CA VAL A 239 -27.04 -2.85 -31.39
C VAL A 239 -27.37 -2.23 -32.74
N ILE A 240 -27.16 -0.93 -32.86
CA ILE A 240 -27.32 -0.16 -34.10
C ILE A 240 -26.02 0.48 -34.59
N LEU A 241 -24.97 0.47 -33.76
CA LEU A 241 -23.58 0.75 -34.14
C LEU A 241 -22.66 -0.08 -33.23
N ASP A 242 -21.70 -0.84 -33.81
CA ASP A 242 -20.71 -1.66 -33.08
C ASP A 242 -19.31 -1.32 -33.59
N LEU A 243 -18.62 -0.36 -32.95
CA LEU A 243 -17.24 -0.03 -33.26
C LEU A 243 -16.32 -0.80 -32.30
N ASP A 244 -15.84 -1.96 -32.76
CA ASP A 244 -14.92 -2.83 -32.01
C ASP A 244 -13.74 -3.27 -32.89
N PRO A 245 -12.58 -2.61 -32.78
CA PRO A 245 -11.39 -2.93 -33.56
C PRO A 245 -10.88 -4.35 -33.32
N THR A 246 -11.17 -4.94 -32.16
CA THR A 246 -10.66 -6.27 -31.78
C THR A 246 -11.24 -7.39 -32.64
N TYR A 247 -12.45 -7.18 -33.19
CA TYR A 247 -13.12 -8.14 -34.08
C TYR A 247 -13.20 -7.65 -35.53
N ASN A 248 -12.33 -6.71 -35.93
CA ASN A 248 -12.37 -6.03 -37.24
C ASN A 248 -13.74 -5.38 -37.54
N LYS A 249 -14.49 -5.00 -36.50
CA LYS A 249 -15.78 -4.30 -36.63
C LYS A 249 -15.55 -2.79 -36.66
N GLY A 250 -14.68 -2.37 -37.57
CA GLY A 250 -14.28 -0.99 -37.76
C GLY A 250 -12.82 -0.71 -37.38
N SER A 251 -12.44 0.54 -37.62
CA SER A 251 -11.10 1.10 -37.43
C SER A 251 -11.21 2.55 -36.96
N ALA A 252 -10.08 3.26 -36.82
CA ALA A 252 -10.07 4.69 -36.53
C ALA A 252 -10.73 5.58 -37.62
N THR A 253 -11.01 5.01 -38.80
CA THR A 253 -11.49 5.74 -39.98
C THR A 253 -12.79 5.22 -40.55
N LYS A 254 -13.31 4.07 -40.08
CA LYS A 254 -14.53 3.46 -40.62
C LYS A 254 -15.23 2.59 -39.59
N VAL A 255 -16.55 2.67 -39.53
CA VAL A 255 -17.39 1.73 -38.76
C VAL A 255 -17.66 0.47 -39.58
N GLY A 256 -17.56 -0.71 -38.94
CA GLY A 256 -17.87 -1.98 -39.59
C GLY A 256 -19.35 -2.34 -39.48
N HIS A 257 -20.00 -2.71 -40.58
CA HIS A 257 -21.42 -3.08 -40.59
C HIS A 257 -21.62 -4.59 -40.73
N ASP A 258 -22.03 -5.24 -39.64
CA ASP A 258 -22.43 -6.65 -39.63
C ASP A 258 -23.95 -6.77 -39.43
N PHE A 259 -24.69 -6.70 -40.54
CA PHE A 259 -26.14 -6.90 -40.56
C PHE A 259 -26.54 -8.37 -40.39
N GLU A 260 -25.62 -9.31 -40.57
CA GLU A 260 -25.94 -10.73 -40.50
C GLU A 260 -26.13 -11.17 -39.06
N LYS A 261 -25.31 -10.67 -38.13
CA LYS A 261 -25.29 -11.13 -36.74
C LYS A 261 -25.45 -10.04 -35.69
N VAL A 262 -25.17 -8.78 -36.00
CA VAL A 262 -25.02 -7.72 -34.99
C VAL A 262 -26.08 -6.65 -35.12
N LEU A 263 -26.00 -5.84 -36.18
CA LEU A 263 -26.84 -4.66 -36.36
C LEU A 263 -28.31 -5.09 -36.45
N PHE A 264 -29.16 -4.48 -35.63
CA PHE A 264 -30.60 -4.74 -35.51
C PHE A 264 -31.00 -6.16 -35.07
N LYS A 265 -30.04 -7.06 -34.77
CA LYS A 265 -30.30 -8.46 -34.40
C LYS A 265 -29.80 -8.82 -33.00
N PHE A 266 -28.71 -8.21 -32.56
CA PHE A 266 -28.10 -8.54 -31.28
C PHE A 266 -28.56 -7.59 -30.18
N ASN A 267 -29.42 -8.09 -29.28
CA ASN A 267 -29.83 -7.35 -28.10
C ASN A 267 -28.75 -7.44 -27.00
N LEU A 268 -28.03 -6.34 -26.79
CA LEU A 268 -26.95 -6.26 -25.81
C LEU A 268 -27.49 -6.08 -24.39
N ALA A 269 -28.58 -5.33 -24.22
CA ALA A 269 -29.22 -5.07 -22.92
C ALA A 269 -29.72 -6.35 -22.25
N ALA A 270 -30.11 -7.37 -23.02
CA ALA A 270 -30.48 -8.68 -22.52
C ALA A 270 -29.31 -9.49 -21.92
N LYS A 271 -28.05 -9.08 -22.18
CA LYS A 271 -26.84 -9.85 -21.82
C LYS A 271 -25.83 -9.09 -20.99
N VAL A 272 -25.89 -7.75 -21.00
CA VAL A 272 -24.89 -6.88 -20.37
C VAL A 272 -25.60 -5.85 -19.49
N GLU A 273 -25.27 -5.85 -18.20
CA GLU A 273 -25.93 -5.00 -17.21
C GLU A 273 -25.73 -3.50 -17.50
N ALA A 274 -24.54 -3.08 -17.95
CA ALA A 274 -24.30 -1.69 -18.37
C ALA A 274 -25.25 -1.25 -19.49
N ALA A 275 -25.52 -2.14 -20.46
CA ALA A 275 -26.45 -1.85 -21.55
C ALA A 275 -27.90 -1.78 -21.05
N LYS A 276 -28.27 -2.65 -20.13
CA LYS A 276 -29.59 -2.64 -19.48
C LYS A 276 -29.84 -1.34 -18.71
N LYS A 277 -28.87 -0.90 -17.91
CA LYS A 277 -28.95 0.36 -17.16
C LYS A 277 -29.09 1.57 -18.09
N ALA A 278 -28.26 1.63 -19.14
CA ALA A 278 -28.33 2.71 -20.12
C ALA A 278 -29.70 2.79 -20.81
N VAL A 279 -30.25 1.64 -21.24
CA VAL A 279 -31.59 1.57 -21.86
C VAL A 279 -32.70 1.99 -20.89
N ASN A 280 -32.51 1.76 -19.58
CA ASN A 280 -33.45 2.18 -18.54
C ASN A 280 -33.32 3.67 -18.15
N GLY A 281 -32.44 4.44 -18.80
CA GLY A 281 -32.29 5.88 -18.56
C GLY A 281 -31.11 6.25 -17.64
N ASP A 282 -30.33 5.28 -17.16
CA ASP A 282 -29.22 5.57 -16.25
C ASP A 282 -27.96 6.00 -16.99
N ASN A 283 -27.18 6.87 -16.33
CA ASN A 283 -25.80 7.19 -16.70
C ASN A 283 -24.86 6.67 -15.61
N GLY A 284 -23.67 6.19 -15.99
CA GLY A 284 -22.68 5.76 -15.01
C GLY A 284 -21.62 4.84 -15.57
N PHE A 285 -20.94 4.15 -14.66
CA PHE A 285 -19.92 3.17 -15.01
C PHE A 285 -20.05 1.92 -14.15
N MET A 286 -19.46 0.83 -14.62
CA MET A 286 -19.29 -0.38 -13.84
C MET A 286 -18.14 -1.24 -14.37
N TYR A 287 -17.68 -2.15 -13.51
CA TYR A 287 -16.85 -3.27 -13.93
C TYR A 287 -17.72 -4.50 -14.17
N ALA A 288 -17.46 -5.21 -15.26
CA ALA A 288 -18.15 -6.45 -15.58
C ALA A 288 -17.31 -7.33 -16.50
N THR A 289 -17.58 -8.63 -16.48
CA THR A 289 -17.02 -9.54 -17.49
C THR A 289 -17.68 -9.29 -18.85
N HIS A 290 -16.86 -9.09 -19.88
CA HIS A 290 -17.32 -8.90 -21.26
C HIS A 290 -18.07 -10.15 -21.78
N ALA A 291 -19.31 -9.97 -22.25
CA ALA A 291 -20.19 -11.08 -22.70
C ALA A 291 -19.58 -11.99 -23.78
N ARG A 292 -18.96 -11.41 -24.82
CA ARG A 292 -18.26 -12.11 -25.92
C ARG A 292 -16.81 -12.51 -25.58
N LYS A 293 -15.96 -11.53 -25.19
CA LYS A 293 -14.51 -11.69 -24.98
C LYS A 293 -14.11 -12.44 -23.70
N LYS A 294 -15.00 -12.54 -22.70
CA LYS A 294 -14.74 -13.17 -21.39
C LYS A 294 -13.55 -12.55 -20.62
N ILE A 295 -13.38 -11.24 -20.77
CA ILE A 295 -12.36 -10.44 -20.06
C ILE A 295 -13.04 -9.46 -19.10
N GLU A 296 -12.37 -9.10 -18.00
CA GLU A 296 -12.80 -7.99 -17.16
C GLU A 296 -12.64 -6.66 -17.91
N GLN A 297 -13.69 -5.85 -17.89
CA GLN A 297 -13.72 -4.56 -18.56
C GLN A 297 -14.33 -3.50 -17.66
N ALA A 298 -13.84 -2.28 -17.82
CA ALA A 298 -14.53 -1.08 -17.38
C ALA A 298 -15.53 -0.68 -18.47
N ALA A 299 -16.76 -0.39 -18.07
CA ALA A 299 -17.84 0.04 -18.95
C ALA A 299 -18.40 1.37 -18.47
N GLY A 300 -18.28 2.42 -19.28
CA GLY A 300 -19.05 3.64 -19.15
C GLY A 300 -20.30 3.57 -20.03
N TYR A 301 -21.40 4.12 -19.53
CA TYR A 301 -22.68 4.10 -20.23
C TYR A 301 -23.46 5.39 -20.00
N ALA A 302 -24.21 5.80 -21.01
CA ALA A 302 -25.07 6.97 -20.98
C ALA A 302 -26.33 6.78 -21.83
N HIS A 303 -27.39 7.44 -21.42
CA HIS A 303 -28.67 7.49 -22.09
C HIS A 303 -28.79 8.77 -22.94
N VAL A 304 -29.33 8.63 -24.14
CA VAL A 304 -29.75 9.77 -24.98
C VAL A 304 -31.24 9.99 -24.72
N PRO A 305 -31.65 11.16 -24.17
CA PRO A 305 -33.04 11.42 -23.83
C PRO A 305 -34.00 11.36 -25.02
N GLU A 306 -35.25 10.99 -24.76
CA GLU A 306 -36.32 10.92 -25.76
C GLU A 306 -36.79 12.29 -26.28
N ASP A 307 -36.26 13.41 -25.81
CA ASP A 307 -36.74 14.77 -26.14
C ASP A 307 -36.88 15.02 -27.67
N TRP A 308 -36.01 14.39 -28.47
CA TRP A 308 -36.03 14.43 -29.93
C TRP A 308 -36.38 13.07 -30.55
N GLY A 309 -37.21 12.28 -29.87
CA GLY A 309 -37.71 10.98 -30.36
C GLY A 309 -36.66 9.86 -30.38
N MET A 310 -35.54 10.03 -29.67
CA MET A 310 -34.45 9.05 -29.67
C MET A 310 -34.04 8.63 -28.27
N ASN A 311 -34.69 7.58 -27.83
CA ASN A 311 -34.43 6.88 -26.58
C ASN A 311 -33.22 5.91 -26.73
N TRP A 312 -32.10 6.41 -27.25
CA TRP A 312 -30.91 5.59 -27.55
C TRP A 312 -29.98 5.46 -26.35
N SER A 313 -29.01 4.55 -26.43
CA SER A 313 -28.02 4.36 -25.37
C SER A 313 -26.62 4.15 -25.91
N VAL A 314 -25.65 4.79 -25.28
CA VAL A 314 -24.24 4.74 -25.64
C VAL A 314 -23.47 3.94 -24.60
N LEU A 315 -22.59 3.06 -25.06
CA LEU A 315 -21.62 2.37 -24.24
C LEU A 315 -20.21 2.62 -24.75
N VAL A 316 -19.29 2.90 -23.82
CA VAL A 316 -17.85 2.96 -24.05
C VAL A 316 -17.21 1.95 -23.11
N ARG A 317 -16.56 0.92 -23.66
CA ARG A 317 -16.01 -0.18 -22.85
C ARG A 317 -14.57 -0.41 -23.24
N ALA A 318 -13.74 -0.75 -22.27
CA ALA A 318 -12.33 -1.07 -22.52
C ALA A 318 -11.84 -2.13 -21.51
N PRO A 319 -10.87 -2.99 -21.88
CA PRO A 319 -10.31 -3.98 -20.97
C PRO A 319 -9.73 -3.32 -19.71
N ASP A 320 -10.00 -3.87 -18.53
CA ASP A 320 -9.46 -3.34 -17.27
C ASP A 320 -7.93 -3.30 -17.28
N ALA A 321 -7.31 -4.32 -17.87
CA ALA A 321 -5.87 -4.42 -18.06
C ALA A 321 -5.26 -3.27 -18.88
N ASN A 322 -6.05 -2.63 -19.75
CA ASN A 322 -5.62 -1.47 -20.55
C ASN A 322 -5.93 -0.16 -19.81
N VAL A 323 -7.16 -0.02 -19.32
CA VAL A 323 -7.63 1.18 -18.60
C VAL A 323 -6.78 1.45 -17.35
N ASN A 324 -6.39 0.39 -16.66
CA ASN A 324 -5.67 0.48 -15.38
C ASN A 324 -4.24 -0.05 -15.45
N ALA A 325 -3.66 -0.20 -16.65
CA ALA A 325 -2.30 -0.74 -16.82
C ALA A 325 -1.25 -0.06 -15.91
N PRO A 326 -1.18 1.29 -15.84
CA PRO A 326 -0.21 1.97 -14.98
C PRO A 326 -0.47 1.74 -13.48
N ILE A 327 -1.74 1.62 -13.10
CA ILE A 327 -2.16 1.41 -11.72
C ILE A 327 -1.85 -0.03 -11.28
N ILE A 328 -2.14 -1.01 -12.13
CA ILE A 328 -1.82 -2.43 -11.90
C ILE A 328 -0.30 -2.61 -11.74
N ALA A 329 0.50 -1.94 -12.59
CA ALA A 329 1.95 -1.97 -12.46
C ALA A 329 2.43 -1.34 -11.14
N SER A 330 1.83 -0.21 -10.74
CA SER A 330 2.14 0.49 -9.49
C SER A 330 1.74 -0.33 -8.26
N GLU A 331 0.59 -1.01 -8.31
CA GLU A 331 0.09 -1.92 -7.28
C GLU A 331 1.07 -3.08 -7.07
N LYS A 332 1.50 -3.74 -8.16
CA LYS A 332 2.51 -4.81 -8.11
C LYS A 332 3.84 -4.33 -7.53
N ASN A 333 4.34 -3.17 -7.97
CA ASN A 333 5.60 -2.63 -7.46
C ASN A 333 5.50 -2.27 -5.97
N SER A 334 4.39 -1.68 -5.54
CA SER A 334 4.13 -1.37 -4.13
C SER A 334 4.12 -2.63 -3.27
N MET A 335 3.48 -3.72 -3.73
CA MET A 335 3.49 -5.01 -3.04
C MET A 335 4.90 -5.62 -2.93
N ILE A 336 5.69 -5.56 -4.00
CA ILE A 336 7.08 -6.06 -4.00
C ILE A 336 7.91 -5.28 -2.98
N ILE A 337 7.83 -3.94 -3.00
CA ILE A 337 8.54 -3.08 -2.06
C ILE A 337 8.12 -3.39 -0.62
N ALA A 338 6.82 -3.49 -0.34
CA ALA A 338 6.33 -3.82 0.99
C ALA A 338 6.84 -5.19 1.47
N THR A 339 6.89 -6.19 0.57
CA THR A 339 7.41 -7.52 0.89
C THR A 339 8.91 -7.47 1.22
N VAL A 340 9.71 -6.80 0.39
CA VAL A 340 11.15 -6.64 0.62
C VAL A 340 11.42 -5.88 1.92
N CYS A 341 10.71 -4.78 2.17
CA CYS A 341 10.81 -4.03 3.43
C CYS A 341 10.42 -4.90 4.63
N GLY A 342 9.37 -5.71 4.54
CA GLY A 342 8.98 -6.63 5.61
C GLY A 342 10.06 -7.65 5.96
N ILE A 343 10.71 -8.24 4.94
CA ILE A 343 11.84 -9.16 5.12
C ILE A 343 13.03 -8.43 5.76
N LEU A 344 13.37 -7.23 5.27
CA LEU A 344 14.46 -6.42 5.83
C LEU A 344 14.21 -6.04 7.29
N ILE A 345 12.99 -5.62 7.63
CA ILE A 345 12.60 -5.31 9.02
C ILE A 345 12.76 -6.54 9.90
N ALA A 346 12.32 -7.72 9.46
CA ALA A 346 12.46 -8.95 10.22
C ALA A 346 13.93 -9.35 10.42
N PHE A 347 14.75 -9.21 9.37
CA PHE A 347 16.18 -9.47 9.44
C PHE A 347 16.89 -8.51 10.40
N ILE A 348 16.64 -7.20 10.27
CA ILE A 348 17.22 -6.17 11.13
C ILE A 348 16.78 -6.37 12.59
N ALA A 349 15.50 -6.67 12.82
CA ALA A 349 14.97 -6.95 14.16
C ALA A 349 15.69 -8.14 14.80
N TRP A 350 15.87 -9.23 14.07
CA TRP A 350 16.60 -10.42 14.54
C TRP A 350 18.08 -10.13 14.81
N PHE A 351 18.72 -9.37 13.91
CA PHE A 351 20.14 -9.01 13.99
C PHE A 351 20.43 -8.10 15.19
N ILE A 352 19.73 -6.96 15.30
CA ILE A 352 19.91 -6.00 16.41
C ILE A 352 19.56 -6.64 17.75
N ALA A 353 18.47 -7.41 17.82
CA ALA A 353 18.11 -8.11 19.06
C ALA A 353 19.19 -9.11 19.49
N GLY A 354 19.90 -9.74 18.55
CA GLY A 354 21.05 -10.59 18.84
C GLY A 354 22.25 -9.83 19.40
N ILE A 355 22.59 -8.68 18.78
CA ILE A 355 23.70 -7.82 19.22
C ILE A 355 23.49 -7.31 20.65
N ILE A 356 22.26 -6.95 21.02
CA ILE A 356 21.99 -6.39 22.35
C ILE A 356 21.77 -7.51 23.38
N ALA A 357 20.95 -8.52 23.08
CA ALA A 357 20.51 -9.47 24.09
C ALA A 357 21.56 -10.53 24.44
N ASN A 358 22.42 -10.94 23.49
CA ASN A 358 23.40 -11.99 23.75
C ASN A 358 24.47 -11.55 24.78
N PRO A 359 25.11 -10.39 24.66
CA PRO A 359 26.06 -9.88 25.67
C PRO A 359 25.44 -9.76 27.07
N ILE A 360 24.23 -9.19 27.15
CA ILE A 360 23.50 -9.03 28.41
C ILE A 360 23.19 -10.39 29.04
N SER A 361 22.85 -11.39 28.22
CA SER A 361 22.64 -12.76 28.69
C SER A 361 23.92 -13.38 29.25
N ASN A 362 25.07 -13.18 28.58
CA ASN A 362 26.37 -13.68 29.05
C ASN A 362 26.76 -13.05 30.39
N VAL A 363 26.60 -11.73 30.52
CA VAL A 363 26.84 -11.01 31.79
C VAL A 363 25.92 -11.55 32.89
N THR A 364 24.63 -11.73 32.59
CA THR A 364 23.66 -12.26 33.56
C THR A 364 24.03 -13.67 34.01
N GLU A 365 24.52 -14.53 33.11
CA GLU A 365 24.97 -15.88 33.45
C GLU A 365 26.22 -15.86 34.33
N THR A 366 27.22 -15.03 34.00
CA THR A 366 28.46 -14.90 34.80
C THR A 366 28.15 -14.36 36.21
N LEU A 367 27.33 -13.31 36.31
CA LEU A 367 26.88 -12.79 37.62
C LEU A 367 26.07 -13.83 38.40
N GLY A 368 25.24 -14.63 37.72
CA GLY A 368 24.51 -15.74 38.34
C GLY A 368 25.44 -16.82 38.91
N LYS A 369 26.51 -17.17 38.21
CA LYS A 369 27.54 -18.09 38.74
C LYS A 369 28.24 -17.52 39.97
N ILE A 370 28.58 -16.22 39.93
CA ILE A 370 29.20 -15.52 41.06
C ILE A 370 28.27 -15.54 42.28
N SER A 371 26.97 -15.28 42.12
CA SER A 371 26.01 -15.29 43.24
C SER A 371 25.80 -16.68 43.84
N GLU A 372 26.00 -17.75 43.06
CA GLU A 372 26.03 -19.14 43.54
C GLU A 372 27.37 -19.54 44.18
N GLY A 373 28.35 -18.63 44.27
CA GLY A 373 29.69 -18.90 44.80
C GLY A 373 30.62 -19.66 43.84
N LYS A 374 30.23 -19.82 42.56
CA LYS A 374 31.05 -20.47 41.52
C LYS A 374 32.01 -19.44 40.90
N LEU A 375 33.08 -19.13 41.63
CA LEU A 375 34.04 -18.09 41.24
C LEU A 375 35.09 -18.56 40.22
N ASN A 376 35.28 -19.87 40.06
CA ASN A 376 36.12 -20.45 39.01
C ASN A 376 35.35 -20.58 37.68
N THR A 377 34.81 -19.46 37.20
CA THR A 377 34.12 -19.36 35.90
C THR A 377 34.93 -18.52 34.93
N ASN A 378 34.77 -18.79 33.64
CA ASN A 378 35.40 -17.96 32.61
C ASN A 378 34.84 -16.53 32.64
N PRO A 379 35.67 -15.50 32.38
CA PRO A 379 35.22 -14.13 32.18
C PRO A 379 34.19 -14.04 31.06
N ALA A 380 33.25 -13.10 31.16
CA ALA A 380 32.36 -12.76 30.05
C ALA A 380 33.20 -12.19 28.89
N PRO A 381 33.01 -12.65 27.64
CA PRO A 381 33.75 -12.09 26.50
C PRO A 381 33.37 -10.63 26.31
N ILE A 382 34.36 -9.73 26.14
CA ILE A 382 34.08 -8.33 25.80
C ILE A 382 33.77 -8.27 24.30
N THR A 383 32.50 -8.07 23.96
CA THR A 383 31.98 -8.17 22.59
C THR A 383 31.65 -6.81 21.97
N SER A 384 31.63 -5.74 22.79
CA SER A 384 31.29 -4.38 22.35
C SER A 384 32.26 -3.33 22.92
N GLN A 385 32.25 -2.13 22.34
CA GLN A 385 32.98 -0.94 22.84
C GLN A 385 32.06 0.12 23.47
N ASP A 386 30.74 -0.12 23.48
CA ASP A 386 29.73 0.77 24.05
C ASP A 386 29.45 0.46 25.54
N GLU A 387 28.32 0.94 26.06
CA GLU A 387 27.89 0.67 27.44
C GLU A 387 27.75 -0.83 27.75
N ILE A 388 27.47 -1.67 26.75
CA ILE A 388 27.42 -3.13 26.91
C ILE A 388 28.82 -3.68 27.13
N GLY A 389 29.81 -3.19 26.38
CA GLY A 389 31.21 -3.56 26.55
C GLY A 389 31.76 -3.18 27.92
N LYS A 390 31.42 -1.97 28.39
CA LYS A 390 31.78 -1.52 29.75
C LYS A 390 31.12 -2.39 30.83
N LEU A 391 29.88 -2.84 30.61
CA LEU A 391 29.20 -3.75 31.53
C LEU A 391 29.92 -5.11 31.61
N GLU A 392 30.37 -5.65 30.49
CA GLU A 392 31.19 -6.88 30.44
C GLU A 392 32.52 -6.68 31.18
N GLU A 393 33.21 -5.56 30.93
CA GLU A 393 34.48 -5.21 31.58
C GLU A 393 34.35 -5.07 33.10
N TYR A 394 33.34 -4.35 33.58
CA TYR A 394 33.09 -4.18 35.01
C TYR A 394 32.70 -5.50 35.69
N THR A 395 31.96 -6.36 34.99
CA THR A 395 31.63 -7.72 35.48
C THR A 395 32.89 -8.57 35.64
N ASN A 396 33.82 -8.51 34.69
CA ASN A 396 35.09 -9.24 34.74
C ASN A 396 36.03 -8.70 35.81
N THR A 397 36.08 -7.38 35.96
CA THR A 397 36.82 -6.72 37.03
C THR A 397 36.30 -7.19 38.39
N LEU A 398 34.97 -7.20 38.60
CA LEU A 398 34.36 -7.69 39.84
C LEU A 398 34.70 -9.16 40.13
N LEU A 399 34.59 -10.05 39.13
CA LEU A 399 34.97 -11.46 39.26
C LEU A 399 36.43 -11.62 39.70
N THR A 400 37.33 -10.82 39.10
CA THR A 400 38.75 -10.83 39.40
C THR A 400 39.03 -10.32 40.81
N THR A 401 38.38 -9.23 41.22
CA THR A 401 38.50 -8.66 42.57
C THR A 401 38.03 -9.65 43.64
N ILE A 402 36.87 -10.30 43.44
CA ILE A 402 36.36 -11.30 44.40
C ILE A 402 37.29 -12.52 44.49
N ASN A 403 37.79 -13.03 43.35
CA ASN A 403 38.74 -14.15 43.35
C ASN A 403 40.05 -13.80 44.05
N SER A 404 40.61 -12.61 43.79
CA SER A 404 41.81 -12.14 44.47
C SER A 404 41.57 -11.97 45.96
N PHE A 405 40.44 -11.41 46.38
CA PHE A 405 40.08 -11.30 47.79
C PHE A 405 39.98 -12.66 48.47
N MET A 406 39.29 -13.64 47.86
CA MET A 406 39.20 -15.00 48.41
C MET A 406 40.55 -15.70 48.50
N ARG A 407 41.43 -15.50 47.52
CA ARG A 407 42.81 -16.02 47.54
C ARG A 407 43.60 -15.38 48.69
N THR A 408 43.57 -14.05 48.80
CA THR A 408 44.23 -13.31 49.87
C THR A 408 43.73 -13.75 51.25
N ALA A 409 42.41 -13.85 51.44
CA ALA A 409 41.82 -14.33 52.67
C ALA A 409 42.34 -15.73 53.04
N LYS A 410 42.45 -16.64 52.05
CA LYS A 410 43.00 -17.98 52.25
C LYS A 410 44.50 -17.96 52.60
N GLU A 411 45.31 -17.18 51.90
CA GLU A 411 46.75 -17.06 52.17
C GLU A 411 47.02 -16.55 53.60
N ILE A 412 46.23 -15.56 54.06
CA ILE A 412 46.30 -15.03 55.43
C ILE A 412 45.91 -16.11 56.44
N LEU A 413 44.82 -16.86 56.19
CA LEU A 413 44.36 -17.95 57.04
C LEU A 413 45.36 -19.12 57.11
N ASP A 414 46.05 -19.41 56.02
CA ASP A 414 47.10 -20.43 55.94
C ASP A 414 48.41 -19.97 56.63
N GLY A 415 48.44 -18.76 57.21
CA GLY A 415 49.53 -18.25 58.04
C GLY A 415 50.62 -17.48 57.29
N ASN A 416 50.39 -17.19 56.00
CA ASN A 416 51.29 -16.36 55.19
C ASN A 416 51.04 -14.88 55.47
N THR A 417 51.87 -14.30 56.34
CA THR A 417 51.76 -12.90 56.78
C THR A 417 52.86 -11.98 56.22
N GLU A 418 53.64 -12.48 55.25
CA GLU A 418 54.78 -11.73 54.70
C GLU A 418 54.36 -10.77 53.60
N ASN A 419 53.33 -11.12 52.83
CA ASN A 419 52.82 -10.25 51.78
C ASN A 419 51.92 -9.15 52.37
N ARG A 420 52.17 -7.88 51.99
CA ARG A 420 51.43 -6.70 52.47
C ARG A 420 50.70 -5.94 51.36
N GLU A 421 50.93 -6.32 50.10
CA GLU A 421 50.26 -5.74 48.94
C GLU A 421 49.49 -6.85 48.19
N PHE A 422 48.16 -6.78 48.26
CA PHE A 422 47.29 -7.83 47.70
C PHE A 422 46.67 -7.47 46.34
N GLY A 423 46.97 -6.27 45.81
CA GLY A 423 46.41 -5.79 44.54
C GLY A 423 44.90 -5.58 44.57
N LEU A 424 44.34 -5.38 45.77
CA LEU A 424 42.92 -5.05 45.99
C LEU A 424 42.76 -3.54 46.15
N ALA A 425 41.53 -3.05 46.04
CA ALA A 425 41.22 -1.63 46.21
C ALA A 425 39.94 -1.44 47.02
N GLY A 426 39.83 -0.30 47.70
CA GLY A 426 38.66 0.07 48.48
C GLY A 426 38.41 -0.86 49.66
N GLU A 427 37.15 -1.24 49.88
CA GLU A 427 36.73 -2.06 51.04
C GLU A 427 37.35 -3.46 51.07
N PHE A 428 37.59 -4.08 49.90
CA PHE A 428 38.24 -5.38 49.84
C PHE A 428 39.70 -5.34 50.33
N ASP A 429 40.41 -4.23 50.07
CA ASP A 429 41.76 -4.04 50.57
C ASP A 429 41.76 -3.77 52.08
N MET A 430 40.91 -2.86 52.54
CA MET A 430 40.76 -2.57 53.98
C MET A 430 40.44 -3.84 54.78
N ALA A 431 39.47 -4.64 54.33
CA ALA A 431 39.13 -5.90 54.99
C ALA A 431 40.29 -6.91 54.99
N SER A 432 41.07 -6.99 53.90
CA SER A 432 42.24 -7.87 53.82
C SER A 432 43.36 -7.45 54.76
N GLN A 433 43.61 -6.14 54.89
CA GLN A 433 44.60 -5.59 55.82
C GLN A 433 44.21 -5.81 57.28
N GLU A 434 42.92 -5.66 57.62
CA GLU A 434 42.41 -6.00 58.95
C GLU A 434 42.59 -7.49 59.26
N MET A 435 42.25 -8.38 58.32
CA MET A 435 42.48 -9.82 58.46
C MET A 435 43.96 -10.14 58.66
N LEU A 436 44.86 -9.49 57.92
CA LEU A 436 46.30 -9.68 58.04
C LEU A 436 46.80 -9.22 59.42
N ALA A 437 46.37 -8.04 59.88
CA ALA A 437 46.73 -7.52 61.20
C ALA A 437 46.29 -8.47 62.32
N GLN A 438 45.09 -9.02 62.22
CA GLN A 438 44.57 -10.01 63.18
C GLN A 438 45.34 -11.33 63.11
N ALA A 439 45.68 -11.82 61.92
CA ALA A 439 46.48 -13.03 61.75
C ALA A 439 47.90 -12.88 62.33
N ILE A 440 48.54 -11.73 62.13
CA ILE A 440 49.85 -11.41 62.74
C ILE A 440 49.71 -11.40 64.26
N ALA A 441 48.72 -10.70 64.81
CA ALA A 441 48.50 -10.65 66.26
C ALA A 441 48.30 -12.05 66.86
N ASN A 442 47.52 -12.91 66.22
CA ASN A 442 47.31 -14.30 66.64
C ASN A 442 48.60 -15.13 66.57
N LYS A 443 49.41 -14.97 65.51
CA LYS A 443 50.70 -15.66 65.36
C LYS A 443 51.70 -15.25 66.44
N THR A 444 51.76 -13.96 66.77
CA THR A 444 52.63 -13.44 67.84
C THR A 444 52.18 -13.97 69.20
N ALA A 445 50.87 -13.94 69.50
CA ALA A 445 50.32 -14.48 70.75
C ALA A 445 50.57 -16.00 70.88
N ALA A 446 50.46 -16.76 69.78
CA ALA A 446 50.77 -18.19 69.77
C ALA A 446 52.27 -18.45 70.03
N ALA A 447 53.17 -17.66 69.42
CA ALA A 447 54.61 -17.76 69.65
C ALA A 447 54.99 -17.41 71.10
N GLU A 448 54.35 -16.41 71.71
CA GLU A 448 54.53 -16.06 73.13
C GLU A 448 54.06 -17.20 74.06
N MET A 449 52.92 -17.82 73.76
CA MET A 449 52.44 -19.00 74.51
C MET A 449 53.36 -20.21 74.35
N GLU A 450 53.89 -20.47 73.15
CA GLU A 450 54.83 -21.56 72.89
C GLU A 450 56.17 -21.32 73.60
N PHE A 451 56.68 -20.09 73.58
CA PHE A 451 57.86 -19.70 74.35
C PHE A 451 57.66 -19.92 75.85
N ALA A 452 56.51 -19.50 76.39
CA ALA A 452 56.15 -19.75 77.79
C ALA A 452 56.04 -21.25 78.13
N ALA A 453 55.48 -22.05 77.23
CA ALA A 453 55.35 -23.50 77.41
C ALA A 453 56.70 -24.26 77.33
N ASN A 454 57.59 -23.85 76.42
CA ASN A 454 58.93 -24.45 76.27
C ASN A 454 59.88 -24.05 77.40
N ALA A 455 59.79 -22.80 77.89
CA ALA A 455 60.51 -22.36 79.08
C ALA A 455 60.16 -23.21 80.33
N GLY A 456 58.91 -23.68 80.44
CA GLY A 456 58.47 -24.57 81.52
C GLY A 456 58.97 -26.02 81.43
N LYS A 457 59.47 -26.48 80.27
CA LYS A 457 59.84 -27.90 80.03
C LYS A 457 61.35 -28.18 79.97
N ALA A 458 62.21 -27.18 79.83
CA ALA A 458 63.65 -27.40 79.70
C ALA A 458 64.33 -27.66 81.07
N ASN A 459 64.75 -28.90 81.31
CA ASN A 459 65.68 -29.31 82.38
C ASN A 459 67.06 -28.66 82.18
N VAL A 460 67.30 -27.49 82.77
CA VAL A 460 68.59 -26.79 82.70
C VAL A 460 69.55 -27.35 83.76
N THR A 461 70.67 -27.96 83.36
CA THR A 461 71.81 -28.39 84.22
C THR A 461 72.58 -27.22 84.85
N THR A 462 72.16 -26.00 84.59
CA THR A 462 72.71 -24.74 85.10
C THR A 462 71.70 -24.14 86.07
N GLY A 463 72.17 -23.69 87.24
CA GLY A 463 71.31 -22.95 88.16
C GLY A 463 70.87 -21.64 87.53
N PHE A 464 69.56 -21.38 87.46
CA PHE A 464 69.04 -20.07 87.06
C PHE A 464 67.95 -19.59 88.02
N THR A 465 67.84 -18.28 88.13
CA THR A 465 66.82 -17.58 88.89
C THR A 465 66.26 -16.45 88.05
N THR A 466 64.97 -16.19 88.14
CA THR A 466 64.36 -15.00 87.52
C THR A 466 64.06 -13.97 88.61
N CYS A 467 64.28 -12.69 88.35
CA CYS A 467 63.88 -11.61 89.24
C CYS A 467 62.82 -10.71 88.61
N ASP A 468 62.06 -10.00 89.45
CA ASP A 468 61.23 -8.89 89.01
C ASP A 468 62.07 -7.61 88.80
N MET A 469 61.43 -6.53 88.38
CA MET A 469 62.12 -5.25 88.16
C MET A 469 62.64 -4.59 89.45
N ASP A 470 62.20 -5.07 90.62
CA ASP A 470 62.70 -4.65 91.94
C ASP A 470 63.84 -5.56 92.44
N LEU A 471 64.39 -6.40 91.55
CA LEU A 471 65.49 -7.33 91.78
C LEU A 471 65.18 -8.44 92.81
N LYS A 472 63.90 -8.71 93.09
CA LYS A 472 63.50 -9.83 93.96
C LYS A 472 63.36 -11.11 93.15
N LEU A 473 63.87 -12.22 93.69
CA LEU A 473 63.77 -13.52 93.03
C LEU A 473 62.31 -13.98 92.97
N VAL A 474 61.77 -14.21 91.77
CA VAL A 474 60.40 -14.67 91.50
C VAL A 474 60.35 -16.19 91.29
N SER A 475 61.42 -16.75 90.72
CA SER A 475 61.57 -18.20 90.60
C SER A 475 63.03 -18.61 90.74
N VAL A 476 63.25 -19.76 91.37
CA VAL A 476 64.57 -20.35 91.58
C VAL A 476 64.46 -21.83 91.24
N ASN A 477 65.29 -22.32 90.31
CA ASN A 477 65.27 -23.74 89.98
C ASN A 477 66.01 -24.58 91.05
N PRO A 478 65.71 -25.90 91.19
CA PRO A 478 66.32 -26.74 92.22
C PRO A 478 67.86 -26.80 92.17
N ILE A 479 68.45 -26.61 90.99
CA ILE A 479 69.92 -26.56 90.83
C ILE A 479 70.48 -25.25 91.37
N ALA A 480 69.86 -24.10 91.10
CA ALA A 480 70.26 -22.83 91.69
C ALA A 480 70.14 -22.86 93.21
N GLU A 481 69.06 -23.43 93.75
CA GLU A 481 68.90 -23.59 95.19
C GLU A 481 70.02 -24.45 95.80
N LYS A 482 70.39 -25.54 95.12
CA LYS A 482 71.50 -26.42 95.54
C LYS A 482 72.87 -25.72 95.48
N ILE A 483 73.13 -24.94 94.43
CA ILE A 483 74.37 -24.16 94.28
C ILE A 483 74.45 -23.10 95.37
N ILE A 484 73.40 -22.31 95.55
CA ILE A 484 73.35 -21.23 96.55
C ILE A 484 73.54 -21.79 97.98
N LYS A 485 72.87 -22.91 98.30
CA LYS A 485 73.09 -23.63 99.57
C LYS A 485 74.55 -24.07 99.73
N SER A 486 75.21 -24.53 98.67
CA SER A 486 76.60 -25.01 98.74
C SER A 486 77.63 -23.90 98.96
N VAL A 487 77.35 -22.67 98.52
CA VAL A 487 78.27 -21.53 98.67
C VAL A 487 77.91 -20.60 99.83
N LYS A 488 76.86 -20.90 100.61
CA LYS A 488 76.34 -20.04 101.69
C LYS A 488 77.41 -19.50 102.63
N GLN A 489 78.38 -20.34 103.02
CA GLN A 489 79.45 -19.95 103.94
C GLN A 489 80.41 -18.87 103.40
N TYR A 490 80.37 -18.61 102.09
CA TYR A 490 81.21 -17.63 101.40
C TYR A 490 80.43 -16.36 100.99
N LEU A 491 79.13 -16.31 101.26
CA LEU A 491 78.31 -15.15 100.95
C LEU A 491 78.34 -14.17 102.13
N PRO A 492 78.67 -12.88 101.92
CA PRO A 492 78.77 -11.89 102.98
C PRO A 492 77.40 -11.51 103.58
N GLY A 493 76.32 -11.61 102.81
CA GLY A 493 74.98 -11.20 103.25
C GLY A 493 74.17 -12.31 103.92
N ASN A 494 73.27 -11.90 104.82
CA ASN A 494 72.47 -12.79 105.67
C ASN A 494 71.27 -13.42 104.94
N VAL A 495 71.53 -14.16 103.85
CA VAL A 495 70.51 -14.79 103.00
C VAL A 495 69.99 -16.09 103.61
N ASP A 496 68.67 -16.20 103.77
CA ASP A 496 68.02 -17.46 104.11
C ASP A 496 67.92 -18.38 102.90
N THR A 497 68.90 -19.26 102.77
CA THR A 497 68.96 -20.26 101.70
C THR A 497 67.81 -21.26 101.69
N ASN A 498 66.97 -21.34 102.73
CA ASN A 498 65.77 -22.19 102.73
C ASN A 498 64.54 -21.49 102.14
N ASN A 499 64.60 -20.17 101.92
CA ASN A 499 63.52 -19.40 101.33
C ASN A 499 64.08 -18.28 100.42
N LEU A 500 64.47 -18.68 99.20
CA LEU A 500 65.13 -17.80 98.24
C LEU A 500 64.17 -16.94 97.42
N VAL A 501 62.92 -17.36 97.27
CA VAL A 501 61.91 -16.61 96.51
C VAL A 501 61.46 -15.41 97.36
N GLY A 502 61.55 -14.22 96.79
CA GLY A 502 61.30 -12.94 97.47
C GLY A 502 62.54 -12.24 98.03
N THR A 503 63.70 -12.92 98.06
CA THR A 503 64.98 -12.30 98.44
C THR A 503 65.47 -11.35 97.33
N CYS A 504 66.02 -10.20 97.70
CA CYS A 504 66.61 -9.27 96.74
C CYS A 504 68.02 -9.76 96.36
N ILE A 505 68.40 -9.65 95.08
CA ILE A 505 69.75 -10.04 94.60
C ILE A 505 70.86 -9.26 95.35
N ASP A 506 70.58 -8.03 95.74
CA ASP A 506 71.48 -7.20 96.53
C ASP A 506 71.87 -7.84 97.87
N ASP A 507 70.97 -8.63 98.48
CA ASP A 507 71.18 -9.23 99.80
C ASP A 507 72.28 -10.30 99.78
N PHE A 508 72.71 -10.76 98.61
CA PHE A 508 73.79 -11.74 98.47
C PHE A 508 75.19 -11.13 98.61
N HIS A 509 75.34 -9.82 98.49
CA HIS A 509 76.64 -9.14 98.39
C HIS A 509 76.84 -7.97 99.36
N LYS A 510 75.84 -7.62 100.18
CA LYS A 510 75.96 -6.58 101.22
C LYS A 510 76.50 -7.19 102.52
N GLU A 511 77.54 -6.58 103.11
CA GLU A 511 78.10 -6.95 104.45
C GLU A 511 77.13 -6.68 105.59
#